data_AF-A0A2G5KY99-F1
#
_entry.id   AF-A0A2G5KY99-F1
#
_cell.length_a   1.000
_cell.length_b   1.000
_cell.length_c   1.000
_cell.angle_alpha   90.00
_cell.angle_beta   90.00
_cell.angle_gamma   90.00
#
_symmetry.space_group_name_H-M   'P 1'
#
loop_
_entity.id
_entity.type
_entity.pdbx_description
1 polymer ?
#
loop_
_entity_poly.entity_id
_entity_poly.type
_entity_poly.pdbx_seq_one_letter_code
_entity_poly.pdbx_strand_id
1 'polypeptide(L)'
;MKTIHEAEDAVLEFDDVQSILVFTWKGVVSEASVTKVLTLAAKAAYMTESIHWLIDRRQLEAYDAGARIWVKTNFLNKVGKELIQKTDKIGAVMAHDPMAQVSSNVLIDLLIEQNKQIKFQEFDSPIPASNWLSGQTEEAPTPKKRRFF
;
A
#
# COMPACT_ATOMS: atom_id res chain seq x y z
N MET A 1 2.22 -16.62 -1.21
CA MET A 1 1.30 -15.94 -0.28
C MET A 1 1.20 -16.64 1.07
N LYS A 2 1.63 -15.96 2.14
CA LYS A 2 1.48 -16.40 3.54
C LYS A 2 0.80 -15.29 4.36
N THR A 3 -0.26 -15.63 5.09
CA THR A 3 -0.91 -14.71 6.03
C THR A 3 -0.01 -14.46 7.24
N ILE A 4 0.29 -13.19 7.52
CA ILE A 4 1.05 -12.72 8.69
C ILE A 4 0.09 -12.32 9.81
N HIS A 5 -1.01 -11.66 9.46
CA HIS A 5 -1.99 -11.18 10.42
C HIS A 5 -3.37 -11.09 9.77
N GLU A 6 -4.39 -11.38 10.57
CA GLU A 6 -5.79 -11.26 10.19
C GLU A 6 -6.58 -10.69 11.38
N ALA A 7 -7.39 -9.69 11.07
CA ALA A 7 -8.36 -9.03 11.93
C ALA A 7 -9.65 -8.82 11.12
N GLU A 8 -10.73 -8.40 11.79
CA GLU A 8 -12.03 -8.17 11.15
C GLU A 8 -11.95 -7.12 10.02
N ASP A 9 -11.18 -6.04 10.25
CA ASP A 9 -11.04 -4.87 9.39
C ASP A 9 -9.74 -4.87 8.55
N ALA A 10 -8.85 -5.86 8.74
CA ALA A 10 -7.55 -5.86 8.07
C ALA A 10 -6.94 -7.26 7.90
N VAL A 11 -6.27 -7.49 6.77
CA VAL A 11 -5.42 -8.67 6.52
C VAL A 11 -4.07 -8.22 6.01
N LEU A 12 -3.01 -8.83 6.52
CA LEU A 12 -1.64 -8.69 6.02
C LEU A 12 -1.12 -10.04 5.57
N GLU A 13 -0.72 -10.11 4.30
CA GLU A 13 -0.04 -11.27 3.72
C GLU A 13 1.31 -10.86 3.14
N PHE A 14 2.20 -11.83 2.98
CA PHE A 14 3.50 -11.63 2.37
C PHE A 14 3.82 -12.72 1.36
N ASP A 15 4.29 -12.29 0.19
CA ASP A 15 4.95 -13.13 -0.80
C ASP A 15 6.45 -12.96 -0.64
N ASP A 16 7.13 -13.98 -0.12
CA ASP A 16 8.58 -13.99 0.08
C ASP A 16 9.34 -14.15 -1.24
N VAL A 17 8.76 -14.83 -2.23
CA VAL A 17 9.37 -15.01 -3.55
C VAL A 17 9.39 -13.69 -4.32
N GLN A 18 8.29 -12.96 -4.30
CA GLN A 18 8.15 -11.68 -5.04
C GLN A 18 8.42 -10.45 -4.17
N SER A 19 8.71 -10.62 -2.88
CA SER A 19 8.80 -9.53 -1.89
C SER A 19 7.59 -8.59 -1.90
N ILE A 20 6.37 -9.15 -2.00
CA ILE A 20 5.11 -8.37 -2.04
C ILE A 20 4.40 -8.47 -0.69
N LEU A 21 4.16 -7.33 -0.04
CA LEU A 21 3.21 -7.20 1.05
C LEU A 21 1.82 -6.92 0.49
N VAL A 22 0.84 -7.73 0.87
CA VAL A 22 -0.56 -7.53 0.51
C VAL A 22 -1.31 -7.03 1.73
N PHE A 23 -1.82 -5.80 1.63
CA PHE A 23 -2.65 -5.15 2.63
C PHE A 23 -4.09 -5.18 2.14
N THR A 24 -4.96 -5.93 2.82
CA THR A 24 -6.40 -5.89 2.53
C THR A 24 -7.11 -5.13 3.64
N TRP A 25 -7.75 -4.02 3.31
CA TRP A 25 -8.52 -3.20 4.24
C TRP A 25 -10.03 -3.40 4.03
N LYS A 26 -10.78 -3.55 5.13
CA LYS A 26 -12.22 -3.85 5.10
C LYS A 26 -12.97 -2.95 6.08
N GLY A 27 -14.16 -2.49 5.67
CA GLY A 27 -15.04 -1.67 6.51
C GLY A 27 -14.35 -0.39 7.01
N VAL A 28 -14.57 -0.08 8.28
CA VAL A 28 -13.90 1.02 8.98
C VAL A 28 -12.66 0.48 9.69
N VAL A 29 -11.48 0.84 9.19
CA VAL A 29 -10.20 0.36 9.72
C VAL A 29 -9.81 1.14 10.97
N SER A 30 -9.53 0.39 12.03
CA SER A 30 -9.18 0.90 13.35
C SER A 30 -7.70 1.29 13.51
N GLU A 31 -7.41 2.15 14.48
CA GLU A 31 -6.02 2.45 14.88
C GLU A 31 -5.24 1.18 15.25
N ALA A 32 -5.89 0.26 15.97
CA ALA A 32 -5.27 -0.97 16.44
C ALA A 32 -4.80 -1.83 15.26
N SER A 33 -5.66 -2.00 14.25
CA SER A 33 -5.36 -2.79 13.06
C SER A 33 -4.30 -2.14 12.19
N VAL A 34 -4.39 -0.82 11.92
CA VAL A 34 -3.35 -0.10 11.18
C VAL A 34 -2.00 -0.19 11.88
N THR A 35 -1.97 0.07 13.19
CA THR A 35 -0.75 -0.02 14.00
C THR A 35 -0.12 -1.40 13.90
N LYS A 36 -0.93 -2.46 14.08
CA LYS A 36 -0.45 -3.83 14.07
C LYS A 36 0.07 -4.23 12.70
N VAL A 37 -0.72 -4.01 11.65
CA VAL A 37 -0.39 -4.37 10.27
C VAL A 37 0.87 -3.64 9.81
N LEU A 38 0.94 -2.33 9.96
CA LEU A 38 2.09 -1.56 9.50
C LEU A 38 3.36 -1.85 10.30
N THR A 39 3.25 -2.17 11.60
CA THR A 39 4.40 -2.60 12.41
C THR A 39 4.92 -3.96 11.96
N LEU A 40 4.03 -4.91 11.65
CA LEU A 40 4.42 -6.23 11.15
C LEU A 40 5.00 -6.16 9.73
N ALA A 41 4.43 -5.33 8.87
CA ALA A 41 4.97 -5.03 7.54
C ALA A 41 6.39 -4.46 7.64
N ALA A 42 6.62 -3.53 8.57
CA ALA A 42 7.96 -2.97 8.78
C ALA A 42 8.95 -4.06 9.21
N LYS A 43 8.56 -4.95 10.11
CA LYS A 43 9.38 -6.12 10.50
C LYS A 43 9.66 -7.07 9.34
N ALA A 44 8.69 -7.30 8.45
CA ALA A 44 8.89 -8.13 7.28
C ALA A 44 9.92 -7.53 6.32
N ALA A 45 9.89 -6.20 6.11
CA ALA A 45 10.84 -5.50 5.25
C ALA A 45 12.29 -5.55 5.76
N TYR A 46 12.55 -5.81 7.05
CA TYR A 46 13.92 -6.04 7.53
C TYR A 46 14.57 -7.28 6.90
N MET A 47 13.77 -8.26 6.48
CA MET A 47 14.25 -9.54 5.96
C MET A 47 14.53 -9.52 4.45
N THR A 48 14.21 -8.43 3.76
CA THR A 48 14.40 -8.29 2.31
C THR A 48 15.22 -7.04 1.96
N GLU A 49 15.83 -7.03 0.78
CA GLU A 49 16.55 -5.85 0.28
C GLU A 49 15.58 -4.77 -0.22
N SER A 50 14.50 -5.20 -0.88
CA SER A 50 13.42 -4.35 -1.38
C SER A 50 12.06 -4.98 -1.10
N ILE A 51 11.00 -4.19 -1.15
CA ILE A 51 9.63 -4.65 -0.96
C ILE A 51 8.65 -3.88 -1.84
N HIS A 52 7.56 -4.54 -2.19
CA HIS A 52 6.46 -3.99 -2.97
C HIS A 52 5.17 -4.09 -2.18
N TRP A 53 4.25 -3.14 -2.38
CA TRP A 53 2.98 -3.12 -1.66
C TRP A 53 1.83 -3.30 -2.64
N LEU A 54 0.97 -4.27 -2.37
CA LEU A 54 -0.36 -4.36 -2.96
C LEU A 54 -1.37 -3.91 -1.91
N ILE A 55 -2.07 -2.81 -2.17
CA ILE A 55 -3.12 -2.30 -1.27
C ILE A 55 -4.48 -2.63 -1.88
N ASP A 56 -5.15 -3.64 -1.35
CA ASP A 56 -6.53 -3.97 -1.68
C ASP A 56 -7.48 -3.21 -0.75
N ARG A 57 -8.17 -2.22 -1.31
CA ARG A 57 -9.13 -1.36 -0.61
C ARG A 57 -10.53 -1.45 -1.20
N ARG A 58 -10.84 -2.50 -1.97
CA ARG A 58 -12.18 -2.68 -2.56
C ARG A 58 -13.30 -2.68 -1.51
N GLN A 59 -13.00 -3.21 -0.33
CA GLN A 59 -13.92 -3.29 0.81
C GLN A 59 -13.68 -2.19 1.85
N LEU A 60 -12.79 -1.23 1.61
CA LEU A 60 -12.53 -0.13 2.53
C LEU A 60 -13.69 0.87 2.47
N GLU A 61 -14.24 1.21 3.63
CA GLU A 61 -15.24 2.28 3.79
C GLU A 61 -14.59 3.55 4.35
N ALA A 62 -13.76 3.41 5.40
CA ALA A 62 -13.04 4.53 5.98
C ALA A 62 -11.87 4.08 6.86
N TYR A 63 -11.01 5.02 7.24
CA TYR A 63 -10.15 4.89 8.41
C TYR A 63 -10.75 5.67 9.56
N ASP A 64 -10.74 5.12 10.77
CA ASP A 64 -11.09 5.88 11.96
C ASP A 64 -10.12 7.07 12.18
N ALA A 65 -10.48 7.98 13.09
CA ALA A 65 -9.65 9.15 13.35
C ALA A 65 -8.29 8.78 13.95
N GLY A 66 -8.24 7.76 14.82
CA GLY A 66 -7.02 7.31 15.50
C GLY A 66 -5.99 6.75 14.51
N ALA A 67 -6.41 5.90 13.58
CA ALA A 67 -5.61 5.36 12.50
C ALA A 67 -4.97 6.46 11.68
N ARG A 68 -5.74 7.47 11.26
CA ARG A 68 -5.22 8.60 10.47
C ARG A 68 -4.19 9.42 11.24
N ILE A 69 -4.42 9.66 12.53
CA ILE A 69 -3.49 10.38 13.40
C ILE A 69 -2.21 9.56 13.55
N TRP A 70 -2.32 8.30 13.93
CA TRP A 70 -1.20 7.42 14.20
C TRP A 70 -0.28 7.26 12.99
N VAL A 71 -0.82 7.10 11.78
CA VAL A 71 0.01 7.01 10.58
C VAL A 71 0.82 8.29 10.38
N LYS A 72 0.18 9.46 10.48
CA LYS A 72 0.84 10.75 10.28
C LYS A 72 1.91 11.04 11.35
N THR A 73 1.65 10.72 12.61
CA THR A 73 2.53 11.11 13.72
C THR A 73 3.55 10.04 14.08
N ASN A 74 3.16 8.77 14.08
CA ASN A 74 3.93 7.68 14.67
C ASN A 74 4.57 6.79 13.60
N PHE A 75 3.81 6.40 12.58
CA PHE A 75 4.34 5.52 11.53
C PHE A 75 5.47 6.20 10.76
N LEU A 76 5.20 7.34 10.13
CA LEU A 76 6.19 8.02 9.26
C LEU A 76 7.48 8.38 10.02
N ASN A 77 7.36 8.75 11.29
CA ASN A 77 8.50 9.27 12.06
C ASN A 77 9.32 8.18 12.76
N LYS A 78 8.73 7.02 13.09
CA LYS A 78 9.35 6.02 13.96
C LYS A 78 9.41 4.63 13.33
N VAL A 79 8.27 4.08 12.94
CA VAL A 79 8.14 2.65 12.59
C VAL A 79 8.37 2.42 11.10
N GLY A 80 7.88 3.33 10.26
CA GLY A 80 7.78 3.16 8.83
C GLY A 80 9.01 3.56 8.03
N LYS A 81 10.02 4.24 8.64
CA LYS A 81 11.16 4.78 7.89
C LYS A 81 11.86 3.73 7.04
N GLU A 82 12.24 2.61 7.62
CA GLU A 82 12.93 1.55 6.87
C GLU A 82 12.05 0.92 5.81
N LEU A 83 10.79 0.62 6.16
CA LEU A 83 9.82 0.06 5.24
C LEU A 83 9.65 0.98 4.01
N ILE A 84 9.51 2.30 4.23
CA ILE A 84 9.39 3.31 3.17
C ILE A 84 10.66 3.36 2.29
N GLN A 85 11.85 3.33 2.90
CA GLN A 85 13.10 3.39 2.15
C GLN A 85 13.32 2.13 1.29
N LYS A 86 12.86 0.96 1.75
CA LYS A 86 12.94 -0.29 0.98
C LYS A 86 11.82 -0.47 -0.03
N THR A 87 10.78 0.35 0.02
CA THR A 87 9.63 0.24 -0.89
C THR A 87 10.02 0.73 -2.27
N ASP A 88 9.87 -0.12 -3.29
CA ASP A 88 10.10 0.25 -4.69
C ASP A 88 8.79 0.59 -5.43
N LYS A 89 7.74 -0.21 -5.20
CA LYS A 89 6.46 -0.05 -5.89
C LYS A 89 5.28 -0.18 -4.95
N ILE A 90 4.24 0.62 -5.22
CA ILE A 90 2.92 0.52 -4.58
C ILE A 90 1.87 0.38 -5.69
N GLY A 91 1.12 -0.73 -5.65
CA GLY A 91 -0.05 -0.97 -6.48
C GLY A 91 -1.30 -0.90 -5.61
N ALA A 92 -2.19 0.05 -5.87
CA ALA A 92 -3.44 0.17 -5.12
C ALA A 92 -4.63 -0.26 -5.98
N VAL A 93 -5.42 -1.21 -5.50
CA VAL A 93 -6.69 -1.56 -6.12
C VAL A 93 -7.71 -0.48 -5.78
N MET A 94 -8.54 -0.03 -6.71
CA MET A 94 -9.52 1.04 -6.43
C MET A 94 -10.53 0.61 -5.36
N ALA A 95 -10.91 1.56 -4.51
CA ALA A 95 -11.99 1.34 -3.54
C ALA A 95 -13.34 1.50 -4.21
N HIS A 96 -14.38 0.87 -3.67
CA HIS A 96 -15.75 1.14 -4.12
C HIS A 96 -16.24 2.52 -3.65
N ASP A 97 -15.78 2.97 -2.49
CA ASP A 97 -16.11 4.28 -1.93
C ASP A 97 -15.05 5.34 -2.36
N PRO A 98 -15.46 6.45 -3.00
CA PRO A 98 -14.54 7.51 -3.42
C PRO A 98 -13.80 8.20 -2.26
N MET A 99 -14.46 8.38 -1.11
CA MET A 99 -13.84 8.98 0.08
C MET A 99 -12.82 8.05 0.71
N ALA A 100 -13.11 6.74 0.74
CA ALA A 100 -12.14 5.73 1.12
C ALA A 100 -10.88 5.81 0.24
N GLN A 101 -11.06 5.91 -1.08
CA GLN A 101 -9.98 6.08 -2.04
C GLN A 101 -9.16 7.35 -1.77
N VAL A 102 -9.81 8.51 -1.60
CA VAL A 102 -9.12 9.77 -1.29
C VAL A 102 -8.29 9.65 -0.01
N SER A 103 -8.87 9.10 1.07
CA SER A 103 -8.17 8.98 2.34
C SER A 103 -6.95 8.03 2.27
N SER A 104 -7.07 6.95 1.50
CA SER A 104 -5.98 6.02 1.22
C SER A 104 -4.89 6.65 0.34
N ASN A 105 -5.27 7.43 -0.68
CA ASN A 105 -4.31 8.13 -1.54
C ASN A 105 -3.50 9.17 -0.77
N VAL A 106 -4.10 9.90 0.18
CA VAL A 106 -3.36 10.80 1.07
C VAL A 106 -2.26 10.07 1.83
N LEU A 107 -2.49 8.83 2.27
CA LEU A 107 -1.44 8.03 2.91
C LEU A 107 -0.33 7.67 1.93
N ILE A 108 -0.67 7.22 0.74
CA ILE A 108 0.28 6.86 -0.31
C ILE A 108 1.15 8.06 -0.71
N ASP A 109 0.53 9.23 -0.89
CA ASP A 109 1.22 10.49 -1.21
C ASP A 109 2.24 10.84 -0.13
N LEU A 110 1.89 10.67 1.16
CA LEU A 110 2.82 10.88 2.26
C LEU A 110 4.01 9.91 2.22
N LEU A 111 3.81 8.65 1.83
CA LEU A 111 4.92 7.69 1.67
C LEU A 111 5.85 8.11 0.52
N ILE A 112 5.29 8.50 -0.62
CA ILE A 112 6.03 8.99 -1.79
C ILE A 112 6.76 10.30 -1.45
N GLU A 113 6.19 11.15 -0.60
CA GLU A 113 6.88 12.34 -0.09
C GLU A 113 8.15 12.02 0.69
N GLN A 114 8.14 10.94 1.48
CA GLN A 114 9.31 10.48 2.22
C GLN A 114 10.31 9.71 1.35
N ASN A 115 9.86 9.06 0.28
CA ASN A 115 10.72 8.40 -0.71
C ASN A 115 10.19 8.61 -2.14
N LYS A 116 10.77 9.58 -2.84
CA LYS A 116 10.38 9.98 -4.20
C LYS A 116 10.69 8.95 -5.28
N GLN A 117 11.41 7.87 -4.94
CA GLN A 117 11.71 6.79 -5.88
C GLN A 117 10.59 5.77 -5.98
N ILE A 118 9.65 5.76 -5.03
CA ILE A 118 8.50 4.85 -5.04
C ILE A 118 7.67 5.07 -6.31
N LYS A 119 7.51 4.03 -7.13
CA LYS A 119 6.55 4.02 -8.23
C LYS A 119 5.17 3.69 -7.71
N PHE A 120 4.16 4.44 -8.14
CA PHE A 120 2.76 4.23 -7.73
C PHE A 120 1.85 4.07 -8.95
N GLN A 121 0.94 3.09 -8.88
CA GLN A 121 -0.10 2.89 -9.89
C GLN A 121 -1.39 2.36 -9.25
N GLU A 122 -2.53 2.83 -9.75
CA GLU A 122 -3.86 2.33 -9.39
C GLU A 122 -4.35 1.27 -10.37
N PHE A 123 -5.14 0.32 -9.88
CA PHE A 123 -5.65 -0.82 -10.65
C PHE A 123 -7.12 -1.11 -10.33
N ASP A 124 -7.86 -1.65 -11.29
CA ASP A 124 -9.25 -2.07 -11.08
C ASP A 124 -9.37 -3.39 -10.29
N SER A 125 -8.32 -4.22 -10.29
CA SER A 125 -8.34 -5.53 -9.64
C SER A 125 -6.96 -5.96 -9.12
N PRO A 126 -6.91 -6.93 -8.18
CA PRO A 126 -5.64 -7.37 -7.57
C PRO A 126 -4.67 -8.06 -8.54
N ILE A 127 -5.17 -8.81 -9.53
CA ILE A 127 -4.32 -9.62 -10.42
C ILE A 127 -3.39 -8.73 -11.28
N PRO A 128 -3.89 -7.72 -12.03
CA PRO A 128 -3.03 -6.79 -12.75
C PRO A 128 -2.03 -6.04 -11.86
N ALA A 129 -2.45 -5.67 -10.64
CA ALA A 129 -1.56 -5.03 -9.67
C ALA A 129 -0.40 -5.97 -9.28
N SER A 130 -0.71 -7.21 -8.93
CA SER A 130 0.30 -8.22 -8.57
C SER A 130 1.29 -8.49 -9.72
N ASN A 131 0.80 -8.60 -10.96
CA ASN A 131 1.66 -8.80 -12.13
C ASN A 131 2.61 -7.60 -12.36
N TRP A 132 2.13 -6.38 -12.18
CA TRP A 132 2.96 -5.18 -12.32
C TRP A 132 4.03 -5.06 -11.21
N LEU A 133 3.66 -5.39 -9.97
CA LEU A 133 4.58 -5.39 -8.84
C LEU A 133 5.71 -6.41 -9.05
N SER A 134 5.36 -7.64 -9.46
CA SER A 134 6.31 -8.73 -9.78
C SER A 134 7.10 -8.54 -11.07
N GLY A 135 6.81 -7.51 -11.87
CA GLY A 135 7.51 -7.25 -13.13
C GLY A 135 7.12 -8.20 -14.26
N GLN A 136 5.98 -8.88 -14.16
CA GLN A 136 5.45 -9.77 -15.21
C GLN A 136 4.73 -9.03 -16.33
N THR A 137 4.56 -7.70 -16.21
CA THR A 137 3.94 -6.83 -17.22
C THR A 137 4.99 -5.85 -17.78
N GLU A 138 5.17 -5.80 -19.11
CA GLU A 138 5.94 -4.73 -19.77
C GLU A 138 5.28 -3.36 -19.46
N GLU A 139 6.07 -2.35 -19.10
CA GLU A 139 5.59 -0.98 -18.86
C GLU A 139 4.74 -0.52 -20.07
N ALA A 140 3.45 -0.26 -19.84
CA ALA A 140 2.59 0.29 -20.88
C ALA A 140 3.18 1.62 -21.37
N PRO A 141 3.19 1.89 -22.70
CA PRO A 141 3.77 3.10 -23.24
C PRO A 141 3.05 4.33 -22.67
N THR A 142 3.85 5.28 -22.18
CA THR A 142 3.40 6.57 -21.66
C THR A 142 2.38 7.21 -22.61
N PRO A 143 1.28 7.80 -22.10
CA PRO A 143 0.32 8.47 -22.96
C PRO A 143 1.01 9.64 -23.66
N LYS A 144 1.08 9.58 -25.01
CA LYS A 144 1.57 10.68 -25.84
C LYS A 144 0.80 11.94 -25.47
N LYS A 145 1.51 12.95 -24.94
CA LYS A 145 0.98 14.31 -24.78
C LYS A 145 0.35 14.74 -26.11
N ARG A 146 -0.97 14.93 -26.13
CA ARG A 146 -1.66 15.60 -27.25
C ARG A 146 -1.10 17.01 -27.33
N ARG A 147 -0.26 17.27 -28.34
CA ARG A 147 0.04 18.64 -28.76
C ARG A 147 -1.24 19.17 -29.39
N PHE A 148 -1.93 20.05 -28.67
CA PHE A 148 -2.90 20.95 -29.27
C PHE A 148 -2.09 21.99 -30.06
N PHE A 149 -2.30 22.01 -31.37
CA PHE A 149 -1.93 23.11 -32.26
C PHE A 149 -3.07 24.14 -32.25
#